data_AF-A0A090VZX5-F1
#
_entry.id   AF-A0A090VZX5-F1
#
_cell.length_a   1.000
_cell.length_b   1.000
_cell.length_c   1.000
_cell.angle_alpha   90.00
_cell.angle_beta   90.00
_cell.angle_gamma   90.00
#
_symmetry.space_group_name_H-M   'P 1'
#
loop_
_entity.id
_entity.type
_entity.pdbx_description
1 polymer ?
#
loop_
_entity_poly.entity_id
_entity_poly.type
_entity_poly.pdbx_seq_one_letter_code
_entity_poly.pdbx_strand_id
1 'polypeptide(L)' 'MIDRKATFEAFFKEANLNPNAELIKGVICGYRIEEIENELTKQCRYLDKLVDELAKGKKMEKILRSN' A
#
# COMPACT_ATOMS: atom_id res chain seq x y z
N MET A 1 13.38 -8.29 -8.53
CA MET A 1 13.10 -6.84 -8.73
C MET A 1 14.13 -5.95 -8.06
N ILE A 2 14.63 -6.31 -6.88
CA ILE A 2 15.73 -5.60 -6.20
C ILE A 2 17.02 -5.66 -7.03
N ASP A 3 17.36 -6.83 -7.60
CA ASP A 3 18.58 -7.03 -8.39
C ASP A 3 18.62 -6.17 -9.66
N ARG A 4 17.44 -5.88 -10.24
CA ARG A 4 17.31 -5.02 -11.43
C ARG A 4 17.19 -3.54 -11.11
N LYS A 5 17.34 -3.13 -9.84
CA LYS A 5 17.18 -1.73 -9.37
C LYS A 5 15.90 -1.07 -9.90
N ALA A 6 14.79 -1.80 -9.87
CA ALA A 6 13.51 -1.32 -10.36
C ALA A 6 13.03 -0.08 -9.58
N THR A 7 12.40 0.86 -10.27
CA THR A 7 11.70 1.98 -9.65
C THR A 7 10.34 1.55 -9.12
N PHE A 8 9.77 2.31 -8.17
CA PHE A 8 8.40 2.08 -7.70
C PHE A 8 7.38 2.18 -8.84
N GLU A 9 7.58 3.08 -9.79
CA GLU A 9 6.69 3.18 -10.96
C GLU A 9 6.68 1.88 -11.78
N ALA A 10 7.86 1.32 -12.08
CA ALA A 10 7.96 0.06 -12.80
C ALA A 10 7.37 -1.12 -11.99
N PHE A 11 7.61 -1.13 -10.68
CA PHE A 11 7.02 -2.13 -9.78
C PHE A 11 5.48 -2.10 -9.84
N PHE A 12 4.87 -0.93 -9.65
CA PHE A 12 3.41 -0.81 -9.62
C PHE A 12 2.74 -0.95 -10.99
N LYS A 13 3.45 -0.66 -12.10
CA LYS A 13 2.98 -0.98 -13.45
C LYS A 13 2.89 -2.48 -13.70
N GLU A 14 3.81 -3.26 -13.14
CA GLU A 14 3.84 -4.73 -13.29
C GLU A 14 3.05 -5.46 -12.20
N ALA A 15 2.72 -4.78 -11.10
CA ALA A 15 2.02 -5.38 -9.97
C ALA A 15 0.51 -5.50 -10.24
N ASN A 16 -0.06 -6.65 -9.87
CA ASN A 16 -1.50 -6.79 -9.75
C ASN A 16 -1.92 -6.41 -8.32
N LEU A 17 -2.62 -5.30 -8.16
CA LEU A 17 -3.09 -4.86 -6.85
C LEU A 17 -4.24 -5.75 -6.37
N ASN A 18 -4.31 -5.94 -5.05
CA ASN A 18 -5.45 -6.61 -4.43
C ASN A 18 -6.73 -5.79 -4.73
N PRO A 19 -7.85 -6.40 -5.13
CA PRO A 19 -9.12 -5.69 -5.35
C PRO A 19 -9.57 -4.84 -4.16
N ASN A 20 -9.19 -5.23 -2.95
CA ASN A 20 -9.51 -4.51 -1.72
C ASN A 20 -8.52 -3.38 -1.38
N ALA A 21 -7.52 -3.09 -2.24
CA ALA A 21 -6.51 -2.07 -1.96
C ALA A 21 -7.12 -0.68 -1.78
N GLU A 22 -8.24 -0.37 -2.44
CA GLU A 22 -8.98 0.89 -2.27
C GLU A 22 -9.59 1.04 -0.87
N LEU A 23 -9.75 -0.05 -0.12
CA LEU A 23 -10.20 -0.03 1.26
C LEU A 23 -9.08 0.35 2.24
N ILE A 24 -7.84 0.50 1.76
CA ILE A 24 -6.72 0.97 2.57
C ILE A 24 -6.85 2.48 2.78
N LYS A 25 -7.48 2.84 3.89
CA LYS A 25 -7.83 4.22 4.25
C LYS A 25 -7.13 4.69 5.52
N GLY A 26 -7.28 5.97 5.81
CA GLY A 26 -6.79 6.62 7.02
C GLY A 26 -5.50 7.41 6.80
N VAL A 27 -4.81 7.69 7.91
CA VAL A 27 -3.60 8.51 7.94
C VAL A 27 -2.36 7.62 8.05
N ILE A 28 -1.35 7.90 7.23
CA ILE A 28 -0.03 7.29 7.29
C ILE A 28 1.04 8.34 6.97
N CYS A 29 2.12 8.35 7.74
CA CYS A 29 3.20 9.34 7.64
C CYS A 29 2.72 10.82 7.63
N GLY A 30 1.60 11.13 8.29
CA GLY A 30 1.04 12.48 8.37
C GLY A 30 0.08 12.89 7.24
N TYR A 31 -0.13 12.03 6.24
CA TYR A 31 -1.03 12.29 5.11
C TYR A 31 -2.24 11.35 5.13
N ARG A 32 -3.41 11.84 4.69
CA ARG A 32 -4.58 10.99 4.47
C ARG A 32 -4.49 10.36 3.10
N ILE A 33 -4.51 9.02 3.05
CA ILE A 33 -4.33 8.27 1.80
C ILE A 33 -5.43 8.58 0.78
N GLU A 34 -6.65 8.81 1.26
CA GLU A 34 -7.83 9.10 0.43
C GLU A 34 -7.74 10.46 -0.29
N GLU A 35 -6.94 11.39 0.22
CA GLU A 35 -6.76 12.74 -0.35
C GLU A 35 -5.56 12.81 -1.32
N ILE A 36 -4.82 11.71 -1.50
CA ILE A 36 -3.67 11.67 -2.40
C ILE A 36 -4.15 11.49 -3.84
N GLU A 37 -4.01 12.54 -4.64
CA GLU A 37 -4.38 12.54 -6.06
C GLU A 37 -3.37 11.80 -6.95
N ASN A 38 -2.08 11.81 -6.56
CA ASN A 38 -1.06 11.12 -7.33
C ASN A 38 -1.11 9.60 -7.10
N GLU A 39 -1.53 8.86 -8.12
CA GLU A 39 -1.71 7.39 -8.05
C GLU A 39 -0.47 6.64 -7.55
N LEU A 40 0.73 6.95 -8.08
CA LEU A 40 1.96 6.30 -7.63
C LEU A 40 2.22 6.55 -6.14
N THR A 41 2.02 7.78 -5.69
CA THR A 41 2.18 8.14 -4.27
C THR A 41 1.14 7.42 -3.41
N LYS A 42 -0.11 7.33 -3.87
CA LYS A 42 -1.18 6.63 -3.17
C LYS A 42 -0.86 5.13 -3.01
N GLN A 43 -0.37 4.49 -4.07
CA GLN A 43 0.07 3.10 -4.07
C GLN A 43 1.25 2.86 -3.13
N CYS A 44 2.24 3.75 -3.10
CA CYS A 44 3.33 3.71 -2.12
C CYS A 44 2.79 3.80 -0.68
N ARG A 45 1.80 4.68 -0.43
CA ARG A 45 1.19 4.80 0.90
C ARG A 45 0.35 3.60 1.31
N TYR A 46 -0.24 2.88 0.36
CA TYR A 46 -0.86 1.59 0.65
C TYR A 46 0.19 0.60 1.19
N LEU A 47 1.35 0.50 0.54
CA LEU A 47 2.44 -0.36 1.00
C LEU A 47 2.90 0.01 2.42
N ASP A 48 3.17 1.30 2.67
CA ASP A 48 3.58 1.80 3.99
C ASP A 48 2.56 1.41 5.07
N LYS A 49 1.27 1.54 4.76
CA LYS A 49 0.19 1.23 5.70
C LYS A 49 0.15 -0.27 6.02
N LEU A 50 0.29 -1.13 5.03
CA LEU A 50 0.30 -2.59 5.22
C LEU A 50 1.50 -3.02 6.07
N VAL A 51 2.67 -2.43 5.83
CA VAL A 51 3.88 -2.69 6.62
C VAL A 51 3.72 -2.20 8.07
N ASP A 52 3.16 -1.00 8.29
CA ASP A 52 2.85 -0.48 9.63
C ASP A 52 1.88 -1.40 10.39
N GLU A 53 0.85 -1.90 9.72
CA GLU A 53 -0.12 -2.82 10.32
C GLU A 53 0.47 -4.18 10.65
N LEU A 54 1.35 -4.69 9.79
CA LEU A 54 2.11 -5.92 10.05
C LEU A 54 3.06 -5.75 11.24
N ALA A 55 3.81 -4.64 11.29
CA ALA A 55 4.73 -4.33 12.38
C ALA A 55 4.00 -4.18 13.73
N LYS A 56 2.76 -3.68 13.70
CA LYS A 56 1.86 -3.61 14.88
C LYS A 56 1.21 -4.94 15.26
N GLY A 57 1.53 -6.04 14.57
CA GLY A 57 1.01 -7.37 14.87
C GLY A 57 -0.47 -7.55 14.55
N LYS A 58 -1.03 -6.79 13.61
CA LYS A 58 -2.41 -7.03 13.16
C LYS A 58 -2.52 -8.38 12.46
N LYS A 59 -3.68 -9.03 12.62
CA LYS A 59 -3.99 -10.29 11.92
C LYS A 59 -4.00 -10.08 10.40
N MET A 60 -3.55 -11.11 9.66
CA MET A 60 -3.47 -11.06 8.20
C MET A 60 -4.84 -10.82 7.54
N GLU A 61 -5.92 -11.41 8.06
CA GLU A 61 -7.31 -11.17 7.62
C GLU A 61 -7.64 -9.68 7.60
N LYS A 62 -7.31 -8.99 8.70
CA LYS A 62 -7.47 -7.53 8.80
C LYS A 62 -6.59 -6.81 7.81
N ILE A 63 -5.32 -7.21 7.64
CA ILE A 63 -4.37 -6.58 6.69
C ILE A 63 -4.85 -6.72 5.24
N LEU A 64 -5.34 -7.89 4.85
CA LEU A 64 -5.88 -8.19 3.52
C LEU A 64 -7.28 -7.65 3.29
N ARG A 65 -7.92 -7.11 4.33
CA ARG A 65 -9.30 -6.62 4.31
C ARG A 65 -10.29 -7.72 3.89
N SER A 66 -9.96 -8.96 4.21
CA SER A 66 -10.82 -10.12 4.06
C SER A 66 -11.44 -10.34 5.44
N ASN A 67 -12.73 -10.05 5.58
CA ASN A 67 -13.47 -10.15 6.86
C ASN A 67 -13.23 -11.47 7.59
#